data_AF-A0A7U9NG53-F1
#
_entry.id   AF-A0A7U9NG53-F1
#
_cell.length_a   1.000
_cell.length_b   1.000
_cell.length_c   1.000
_cell.angle_alpha   90.00
_cell.angle_beta   90.00
_cell.angle_gamma   90.00
#
_symmetry.space_group_name_H-M   'P 1'
#
loop_
_entity.id
_entity.type
_entity.pdbx_description
1 polymer ?
#
loop_
_entity_poly.entity_id
_entity_poly.type
_entity_poly.pdbx_seq_one_letter_code
_entity_poly.pdbx_strand_id
1 'polypeptide(L)'
;MKHSISCAMARDLAPLYAENLVSGETRGELEAHLKTCESCRAYYQRITEKMEGDSMETARQEAMEIDYMKRIRAYQRTNAILGGIVSFLLGMLLPVGFLGLSVFVMQSGFSDYHWARLQLMWPIVLLRMAVSGIVVCLIYCGVNRMLRRKFS
;
A
#
# COMPACT_ATOMS: atom_id res chain seq x y z
N MET A 1 -37.74 -20.20 42.32
CA MET A 1 -38.87 -19.57 41.60
C MET A 1 -38.51 -19.58 40.12
N LYS A 2 -39.34 -20.17 39.24
CA LYS A 2 -39.08 -20.15 37.78
C LYS A 2 -39.47 -18.77 37.25
N HIS A 3 -38.49 -17.92 36.95
CA HIS A 3 -38.74 -16.69 36.22
C HIS A 3 -38.90 -17.04 34.74
N SER A 4 -40.12 -17.00 34.22
CA SER A 4 -40.35 -17.10 32.78
C SER A 4 -39.94 -15.78 32.13
N ILE A 5 -38.89 -15.82 31.29
CA ILE A 5 -38.41 -14.68 30.52
C ILE A 5 -39.56 -14.15 29.62
N SER A 6 -39.73 -12.82 29.61
CA SER A 6 -40.72 -12.15 28.76
C SER A 6 -40.24 -12.08 27.31
N CYS A 7 -41.16 -12.00 26.35
CA CYS A 7 -40.79 -11.88 24.93
C CYS A 7 -39.92 -10.64 24.64
N ALA A 8 -40.07 -9.56 25.41
CA ALA A 8 -39.22 -8.37 25.28
C ALA A 8 -37.77 -8.68 25.68
N MET A 9 -37.57 -9.27 26.85
CA MET A 9 -36.24 -9.69 27.31
C MET A 9 -35.61 -10.72 26.39
N ALA A 10 -36.39 -11.66 25.86
CA ALA A 10 -35.88 -12.66 24.91
C ALA A 10 -35.37 -12.04 23.61
N ARG A 11 -35.99 -10.96 23.13
CA ARG A 11 -35.54 -10.22 21.93
C ARG A 11 -34.31 -9.38 22.23
N ASP A 12 -34.25 -8.73 23.38
CA ASP A 12 -33.08 -7.92 23.79
C ASP A 12 -31.83 -8.78 23.96
N LEU A 13 -32.01 -10.02 24.44
CA LEU A 13 -30.92 -11.00 24.61
C LEU A 13 -30.61 -11.80 23.33
N ALA A 14 -31.41 -11.70 22.28
CA ALA A 14 -31.25 -12.50 21.07
C ALA A 14 -29.89 -12.29 20.36
N PRO A 15 -29.35 -11.05 20.23
CA PRO A 15 -28.03 -10.84 19.63
C PRO A 15 -26.92 -11.52 20.44
N LEU A 16 -26.94 -11.33 21.76
CA LEU A 16 -25.96 -11.92 22.67
C LEU A 16 -26.04 -13.46 22.67
N TYR A 17 -27.24 -14.01 22.53
CA TYR A 17 -27.46 -15.45 22.43
C TYR A 17 -26.94 -16.02 21.11
N ALA A 18 -27.13 -15.32 19.99
CA ALA A 18 -26.58 -15.71 18.69
C ALA A 18 -25.04 -15.75 18.70
N GLU A 19 -24.39 -14.84 19.42
CA GLU A 19 -22.94 -14.81 19.60
C GLU A 19 -22.43 -15.74 20.73
N ASN A 20 -23.32 -16.52 21.36
CA ASN A 20 -23.02 -17.38 22.52
C ASN A 20 -22.43 -16.66 23.75
N LEU A 21 -22.66 -15.35 23.88
CA LEU A 21 -22.15 -14.51 24.97
C LEU A 21 -23.04 -14.54 26.23
N VAL A 22 -24.10 -15.34 26.24
CA VAL A 22 -25.03 -15.45 27.37
C VAL A 22 -24.54 -16.49 28.38
N SER A 23 -24.77 -16.24 29.68
CA SER A 23 -24.49 -17.20 30.75
C SER A 23 -25.30 -18.51 30.58
N GLY A 24 -24.80 -19.62 31.13
CA GLY A 24 -25.44 -20.94 30.96
C GLY A 24 -26.86 -21.01 31.54
N GLU A 25 -27.12 -20.31 32.65
CA GLU A 25 -28.43 -20.24 33.30
C GLU A 25 -29.45 -19.52 32.40
N THR A 26 -29.11 -18.33 31.92
CA THR A 26 -29.98 -17.53 31.04
C THR A 26 -30.17 -18.20 29.67
N ARG A 27 -29.18 -18.93 29.17
CA ARG A 27 -29.27 -19.72 27.93
C ARG A 27 -30.36 -20.80 28.03
N GLY A 28 -30.40 -21.56 29.13
CA GLY A 28 -31.40 -22.61 29.35
C GLY A 28 -32.83 -22.08 29.45
N GLU A 29 -33.00 -20.90 30.07
CA GLU A 29 -34.29 -20.22 30.13
C GLU A 29 -34.73 -19.69 28.76
N LEU A 30 -33.80 -19.15 27.96
CA LEU A 30 -34.08 -18.67 26.60
C LEU A 30 -34.48 -19.81 25.67
N GLU A 31 -33.79 -20.96 25.72
CA GLU A 31 -34.11 -22.15 24.93
C GLU A 31 -35.52 -22.69 25.25
N ALA A 32 -35.90 -22.69 26.53
CA ALA A 32 -37.24 -23.08 26.95
C ALA A 32 -38.30 -22.12 26.38
N HIS A 33 -38.02 -20.81 26.33
CA HIS A 33 -38.89 -19.81 25.74
C HIS A 33 -38.98 -19.90 24.20
N LEU A 34 -37.87 -20.17 23.51
CA LEU A 34 -37.83 -20.34 22.05
C LEU A 34 -38.55 -21.62 21.57
N LYS A 35 -38.71 -22.61 22.46
CA LYS A 35 -39.54 -23.80 22.20
C LYS A 35 -41.03 -23.50 22.21
N THR A 36 -41.48 -22.57 23.05
CA THR A 36 -42.89 -22.23 23.24
C THR A 36 -43.35 -21.02 22.43
N CYS A 37 -42.46 -20.07 22.10
CA CYS A 37 -42.79 -18.86 21.36
C CYS A 37 -42.22 -18.85 19.94
N GLU A 38 -43.10 -19.00 18.95
CA GLU A 38 -42.73 -18.98 17.53
C GLU A 38 -42.25 -17.59 17.07
N SER A 39 -42.84 -16.51 17.59
CA SER A 39 -42.48 -15.14 17.22
C SER A 39 -41.01 -14.79 17.57
N CYS A 40 -40.54 -15.27 18.72
CA CYS A 40 -39.17 -15.07 19.19
C CYS A 40 -38.19 -15.94 18.38
N ARG A 41 -38.60 -17.15 17.97
CA ARG A 41 -37.80 -18.02 17.09
C ARG A 41 -37.58 -17.40 15.71
N ALA A 42 -38.63 -16.88 15.09
CA ALA A 42 -38.54 -16.22 13.79
C ALA A 42 -37.73 -14.91 13.85
N TYR A 43 -37.73 -14.23 15.00
CA TYR A 43 -36.88 -13.06 15.23
C TYR A 43 -35.40 -13.44 15.35
N TYR A 44 -35.10 -14.50 16.11
CA TYR A 44 -33.75 -15.03 16.27
C TYR A 44 -33.13 -15.42 14.93
N GLN A 45 -33.82 -16.24 14.13
CA GLN A 45 -33.33 -16.67 12.81
C GLN A 45 -32.96 -15.49 11.90
N ARG A 46 -33.82 -14.47 11.85
CA ARG A 46 -33.58 -13.26 11.05
C ARG A 46 -32.35 -12.48 11.50
N ILE A 47 -32.09 -12.42 12.81
CA ILE A 47 -30.92 -11.72 13.33
C ILE A 47 -29.65 -12.53 13.09
N THR A 48 -29.69 -13.86 13.27
CA THR A 48 -28.55 -14.73 13.00
C THR A 48 -28.14 -14.65 11.53
N GLU A 49 -29.10 -14.75 10.60
CA GLU A 49 -28.83 -14.58 9.15
C GLU A 49 -28.23 -13.22 8.83
N LYS A 50 -28.74 -12.14 9.45
CA LYS A 50 -28.21 -10.80 9.27
C LYS A 50 -26.77 -10.67 9.77
N MET A 51 -26.46 -11.24 10.94
CA MET A 51 -25.11 -11.18 11.52
C MET A 51 -24.11 -12.02 10.73
N GLU A 52 -24.50 -13.22 10.27
CA GLU A 52 -23.65 -14.03 9.40
C GLU A 52 -23.36 -13.30 8.08
N GLY A 53 -24.38 -12.68 7.46
CA GLY A 53 -24.22 -11.88 6.25
C GLY A 53 -23.27 -10.69 6.42
N ASP A 54 -23.40 -9.94 7.52
CA ASP A 54 -22.54 -8.79 7.84
C ASP A 54 -21.09 -9.23 8.12
N SER A 55 -20.89 -10.38 8.77
CA SER A 55 -19.56 -10.96 9.01
C SER A 55 -18.87 -11.39 7.71
N MET A 56 -19.62 -11.93 6.75
CA MET A 56 -19.08 -12.32 5.45
C MET A 56 -18.76 -11.10 4.60
N GLU A 57 -19.60 -10.05 4.67
CA GLU A 57 -19.37 -8.80 3.94
C GLU A 57 -18.13 -8.07 4.47
N THR A 58 -17.99 -7.95 5.80
CA THR A 58 -16.80 -7.38 6.45
C THR A 58 -15.53 -8.16 6.11
N ALA A 59 -15.54 -9.50 6.22
CA ALA A 59 -14.40 -10.34 5.82
C ALA A 59 -14.04 -10.16 4.33
N ARG A 60 -15.02 -9.99 3.46
CA ARG A 60 -14.80 -9.73 2.03
C ARG A 60 -14.23 -8.34 1.78
N GLN A 61 -14.69 -7.32 2.50
CA GLN A 61 -14.16 -5.96 2.42
C GLN A 61 -12.70 -5.92 2.90
N GLU A 62 -12.38 -6.55 4.03
CA GLU A 62 -11.01 -6.66 4.54
C GLU A 62 -10.08 -7.37 3.54
N ALA A 63 -10.54 -8.48 2.92
CA ALA A 63 -9.77 -9.18 1.91
C ALA A 63 -9.49 -8.31 0.67
N MET A 64 -10.48 -7.52 0.22
CA MET A 64 -10.31 -6.57 -0.89
C MET A 64 -9.35 -5.42 -0.54
N GLU A 65 -9.44 -4.88 0.68
CA GLU A 65 -8.57 -3.79 1.13
C GLU A 65 -7.10 -4.25 1.21
N ILE A 66 -6.85 -5.46 1.72
CA ILE A 66 -5.51 -6.05 1.78
C ILE A 66 -4.93 -6.21 0.37
N ASP A 67 -5.71 -6.68 -0.60
CA ASP A 67 -5.26 -6.85 -1.99
C ASP A 67 -4.97 -5.50 -2.66
N TYR A 68 -5.83 -4.49 -2.44
CA TYR A 68 -5.61 -3.14 -2.93
C TYR A 68 -4.31 -2.53 -2.38
N MET A 69 -4.02 -2.70 -1.08
CA MET A 69 -2.78 -2.25 -0.46
C MET A 69 -1.53 -2.95 -0.99
N LYS A 70 -1.63 -4.21 -1.41
CA LYS A 70 -0.51 -4.91 -2.08
C LYS A 70 -0.29 -4.35 -3.48
N ARG A 71 -1.36 -4.11 -4.23
CA ARG A 71 -1.31 -3.59 -5.61
C ARG A 71 -0.68 -2.20 -5.67
N ILE A 72 -1.06 -1.28 -4.78
CA ILE A 72 -0.45 0.06 -4.74
C ILE A 72 1.05 0.00 -4.46
N ARG A 73 1.46 -0.81 -3.48
CA ARG A 73 2.88 -0.97 -3.12
C ARG A 73 3.69 -1.55 -4.28
N ALA A 74 3.12 -2.44 -5.08
CA ALA A 74 3.75 -2.96 -6.28
C ALA A 74 3.97 -1.83 -7.31
N TYR A 75 2.92 -1.08 -7.67
CA TYR A 75 3.00 0.04 -8.63
C TYR A 75 4.01 1.11 -8.22
N GLN A 76 4.06 1.47 -6.93
CA GLN A 76 5.03 2.44 -6.43
C GLN A 76 6.48 1.97 -6.58
N ARG A 77 6.75 0.66 -6.37
CA ARG A 77 8.08 0.09 -6.60
C ARG A 77 8.45 0.12 -8.09
N THR A 78 7.52 -0.25 -8.98
CA THR A 78 7.79 -0.23 -10.42
C THR A 78 8.03 1.18 -10.94
N ASN A 79 7.20 2.16 -10.54
CA ASN A 79 7.39 3.56 -10.92
C ASN A 79 8.68 4.14 -10.36
N ALA A 80 9.10 3.75 -9.15
CA ALA A 80 10.40 4.15 -8.62
C ALA A 80 11.54 3.63 -9.50
N ILE A 81 11.55 2.34 -9.84
CA ILE A 81 12.58 1.74 -10.69
C ILE A 81 12.66 2.43 -12.06
N LEU A 82 11.50 2.66 -12.69
CA LEU A 82 11.41 3.42 -13.95
C LEU A 82 11.97 4.84 -13.81
N GLY A 83 11.62 5.55 -12.75
CA GLY A 83 12.17 6.88 -12.46
C GLY A 83 13.69 6.88 -12.27
N GLY A 84 14.24 5.85 -11.61
CA GLY A 84 15.67 5.65 -11.46
C GLY A 84 16.38 5.45 -12.80
N ILE A 85 15.83 4.60 -13.68
CA ILE A 85 16.37 4.36 -15.02
C ILE A 85 16.34 5.64 -15.86
N VAL A 86 15.22 6.35 -15.89
CA VAL A 86 15.08 7.60 -16.64
C VAL A 86 16.04 8.68 -16.13
N SER A 87 16.19 8.81 -14.81
CA SER A 87 17.12 9.76 -14.21
C SER A 87 18.58 9.41 -14.52
N PHE A 88 18.93 8.13 -14.53
CA PHE A 88 20.25 7.66 -14.93
C PHE A 88 20.55 7.96 -16.41
N LEU A 89 19.60 7.66 -17.30
CA LEU A 89 19.74 7.93 -18.73
C LEU A 89 19.90 9.43 -19.02
N LEU A 90 19.09 10.28 -18.39
CA LEU A 90 19.21 11.74 -18.53
C LEU A 90 20.52 12.27 -17.94
N GLY A 91 20.93 11.75 -16.78
CA GLY A 91 22.19 12.10 -16.13
C GLY A 91 23.43 11.72 -16.95
N MET A 92 23.35 10.67 -17.76
CA MET A 92 24.39 10.26 -18.69
C MET A 92 24.33 11.04 -20.00
N LEU A 93 23.14 11.22 -20.58
CA LEU A 93 22.97 11.76 -21.93
C LEU A 93 23.23 13.27 -22.02
N LEU A 94 22.79 14.04 -21.02
CA LEU A 94 22.97 15.50 -20.98
C LEU A 94 24.44 15.94 -21.03
N PRO A 95 25.35 15.42 -20.18
CA PRO A 95 26.77 15.80 -20.23
C PRO A 95 27.48 15.31 -21.50
N VAL A 96 27.13 14.13 -22.04
CA VAL A 96 27.68 13.67 -23.34
C VAL A 96 27.25 14.62 -24.46
N GLY A 97 25.96 15.00 -24.49
CA GLY A 97 25.42 15.93 -25.48
C GLY A 97 26.03 17.33 -25.37
N PHE A 98 26.22 17.84 -24.16
CA PHE A 98 26.84 19.15 -23.92
C PHE A 98 28.31 19.18 -24.36
N LEU A 99 29.04 18.07 -24.16
CA LEU A 99 30.41 17.94 -24.65
C LEU A 99 30.45 17.85 -26.17
N GLY A 100 29.60 17.02 -26.78
CA GLY A 100 29.47 16.94 -28.24
C GLY A 100 29.13 18.28 -28.87
N LEU A 101 28.19 19.03 -28.27
CA LEU A 101 27.82 20.38 -28.70
C LEU A 101 28.98 21.36 -28.54
N SER A 102 29.68 21.32 -27.40
CA SER A 102 30.83 22.20 -27.16
C SER A 102 31.99 21.93 -28.13
N VAL A 103 32.23 20.66 -28.49
CA VAL A 103 33.21 20.27 -29.52
C VAL A 103 32.76 20.76 -30.90
N PHE A 104 31.47 20.57 -31.24
CA PHE A 104 30.92 20.98 -32.53
C PHE A 104 30.90 22.51 -32.74
N VAL A 105 30.49 23.28 -31.73
CA VAL A 105 30.49 24.75 -31.76
C VAL A 105 31.92 25.30 -31.90
N MET A 106 32.90 24.61 -31.30
CA MET A 106 34.30 25.02 -31.29
C MET A 106 35.10 24.53 -32.51
N GLN A 107 34.53 23.66 -33.35
CA GLN A 107 35.13 23.15 -34.59
C GLN A 107 35.11 24.17 -35.75
N SER A 108 34.61 25.39 -35.52
CA SER A 108 34.68 26.51 -36.47
C SER A 108 36.06 27.18 -36.58
N GLY A 109 37.11 26.67 -35.92
CA GLY A 109 38.50 27.12 -36.13
C GLY A 109 39.52 26.12 -35.60
N PHE A 110 40.44 25.66 -36.45
CA PHE A 110 41.40 24.58 -36.17
C PHE A 110 42.76 25.15 -35.72
N SER A 111 43.22 24.85 -34.50
CA SER A 111 44.61 25.16 -34.06
C SER A 111 45.08 24.29 -32.89
N ASP A 112 46.40 24.09 -32.75
CA ASP A 112 47.08 23.09 -31.88
C ASP A 112 46.81 23.20 -30.36
N TYR A 113 46.14 24.26 -29.91
CA TYR A 113 45.66 24.43 -28.53
C TYR A 113 44.59 23.41 -28.10
N HIS A 114 44.07 22.63 -29.06
CA HIS A 114 42.93 21.75 -28.87
C HIS A 114 43.30 20.46 -28.10
N TRP A 115 44.51 19.93 -28.29
CA TRP A 115 44.98 18.71 -27.60
C TRP A 115 45.25 18.93 -26.11
N ALA A 116 45.88 20.05 -25.76
CA ALA A 116 46.18 20.41 -24.37
C ALA A 116 44.90 20.68 -23.54
N ARG A 117 43.88 21.28 -24.16
CA ARG A 117 42.58 21.51 -23.52
C ARG A 117 41.77 20.21 -23.38
N LEU A 118 41.91 19.26 -24.31
CA LEU A 118 41.29 17.92 -24.23
C LEU A 118 41.81 17.10 -23.03
N GLN A 119 43.14 17.11 -22.80
CA GLN A 119 43.74 16.43 -21.65
C GLN A 119 43.26 16.99 -20.31
N LEU A 120 43.00 18.30 -20.23
CA LEU A 120 42.48 18.93 -19.01
C LEU A 120 40.97 18.72 -18.83
N MET A 121 40.21 18.67 -19.93
CA MET A 121 38.76 18.49 -19.88
C MET A 121 38.34 17.06 -19.52
N TRP A 122 39.08 16.04 -19.95
CA TRP A 122 38.74 14.63 -19.68
C TRP A 122 38.50 14.29 -18.20
N PRO A 123 39.39 14.65 -17.25
CA PRO A 123 39.15 14.39 -15.84
C PRO A 123 38.00 15.21 -15.25
N ILE A 124 37.80 16.46 -15.71
CA ILE A 124 36.67 17.30 -15.26
C ILE A 124 35.33 16.71 -15.73
N VAL A 125 35.31 16.17 -16.95
CA VAL A 125 34.17 15.47 -17.52
C VAL A 125 33.90 14.17 -16.78
N LEU A 126 34.91 13.33 -16.58
CA LEU A 126 34.78 12.08 -15.83
C LEU A 126 34.32 12.32 -14.40
N LEU A 127 34.85 13.36 -13.74
CA LEU A 127 34.44 13.74 -12.40
C LEU A 127 32.99 14.22 -12.37
N ARG A 128 32.55 15.02 -13.35
CA ARG A 128 31.14 15.46 -13.43
C ARG A 128 30.18 14.32 -13.75
N MET A 129 30.59 13.36 -14.59
CA MET A 129 29.84 12.12 -14.87
C MET A 129 29.72 11.25 -13.62
N ALA A 130 30.81 11.10 -12.86
CA ALA A 130 30.80 10.35 -11.62
C ALA A 130 29.93 11.03 -10.56
N VAL A 131 30.04 12.36 -10.41
CA VAL A 131 29.24 13.12 -9.44
C VAL A 131 27.76 13.11 -9.82
N SER A 132 27.40 13.27 -11.10
CA SER A 132 25.99 13.19 -11.52
C SER A 132 25.42 11.79 -11.28
N GLY A 133 26.18 10.73 -11.60
CA GLY A 133 25.80 9.35 -11.31
C GLY A 133 25.62 9.07 -9.81
N ILE A 134 26.56 9.53 -8.97
CA ILE A 134 26.48 9.38 -7.51
C ILE A 134 25.27 10.14 -6.95
N VAL A 135 25.03 11.37 -7.39
CA VAL A 135 23.89 12.19 -6.92
C VAL A 135 22.55 11.54 -7.30
N VAL A 136 22.41 11.04 -8.53
CA VAL A 136 21.21 10.32 -8.97
C VAL A 136 21.01 9.04 -8.15
N CYS A 137 22.09 8.26 -7.92
CA CYS A 137 22.04 7.07 -7.07
C CYS A 137 21.63 7.39 -5.62
N LEU A 138 22.15 8.47 -5.03
CA LEU A 138 21.81 8.88 -3.66
C LEU A 138 20.36 9.36 -3.54
N ILE A 139 19.88 10.14 -4.51
CA ILE A 139 18.48 10.60 -4.56
C ILE A 139 17.55 9.40 -4.72
N TYR A 140 17.86 8.47 -5.63
CA TYR A 140 17.08 7.25 -5.82
C TYR A 140 17.06 6.38 -4.57
N CYS A 141 18.22 6.12 -3.96
CA CYS A 141 18.33 5.36 -2.71
C CYS A 141 17.57 6.04 -1.56
N GLY A 142 17.65 7.37 -1.45
CA GLY A 142 16.95 8.16 -0.44
C GLY A 142 15.43 8.08 -0.60
N VAL A 143 14.93 8.32 -1.81
CA VAL A 143 13.49 8.24 -2.13
C VAL A 143 12.96 6.81 -1.91
N ASN A 144 13.68 5.80 -2.38
CA ASN A 144 13.30 4.39 -2.18
C ASN A 144 13.32 3.99 -0.69
N ARG A 145 14.26 4.51 0.10
CA ARG A 145 14.31 4.28 1.55
C ARG A 145 13.20 5.01 2.29
N MET A 146 12.84 6.24 1.91
CA MET A 146 11.70 6.97 2.47
C MET A 146 10.37 6.30 2.13
N LEU A 147 10.17 5.89 0.88
CA LEU A 147 8.98 5.14 0.46
C LEU A 147 8.84 3.83 1.26
N ARG A 148 9.94 3.09 1.44
CA ARG A 148 9.93 1.89 2.28
C ARG A 148 9.59 2.16 3.74
N ARG A 149 10.09 3.26 4.32
CA ARG A 149 9.76 3.65 5.72
C ARG A 149 8.33 4.15 5.89
N LYS A 150 7.73 4.77 4.88
CA LYS A 150 6.36 5.28 4.95
C LYS A 150 5.29 4.19 4.79
N PHE A 151 5.67 3.05 4.22
CA PHE A 151 4.79 1.90 3.96
C PHE A 151 5.10 0.65 4.82
N SER A 152 5.99 0.79 5.81
CA SER A 152 6.26 -0.18 6.87
C SER A 152 5.71 0.35 8.18
#